data_AF-A0A9X1W079-F1
#
_entry.id   AF-A0A9X1W079-F1
#
_cell.length_a   1.000
_cell.length_b   1.000
_cell.length_c   1.000
_cell.angle_alpha   90.00
_cell.angle_beta   90.00
_cell.angle_gamma   90.00
#
_symmetry.space_group_name_H-M   'P 1'
#
loop_
_entity.id
_entity.type
_entity.pdbx_description
1 polymer ?
#
loop_
_entity_poly.entity_id
_entity_poly.type
_entity_poly.pdbx_seq_one_letter_code
_entity_poly.pdbx_strand_id
1 'polypeptide(L)'
;MSHLLIRILCAAGLALAGAAASAANVAYLSSSSGYLLHASGGIAVTANWAGQAPIQGFSGYGQIQVNGQCLTGKTGNQPLTWEGCRGGDKSQIWALSNRRLNNQAGWCADVEGNRNGAGVRVLAWQCSGAINQQWGSHVIESAQATANRIGNTAVRSTFLSTAQSARPGDVISLSTGRIVAQGGGNIVAQGGGNVVAQGGGNIVAQGGGN
;
A
#
# COMPACT_ATOMS: atom_id res chain seq x y z
N MET A 1 29.45 -45.71 -48.54
CA MET A 1 27.98 -45.58 -48.42
C MET A 1 27.68 -45.35 -46.94
N SER A 2 27.45 -44.10 -46.53
CA SER A 2 26.14 -43.65 -46.02
C SER A 2 26.17 -43.63 -44.46
N HIS A 3 25.83 -42.60 -43.68
CA HIS A 3 25.19 -41.31 -43.89
C HIS A 3 25.72 -40.29 -42.86
N LEU A 4 25.85 -39.06 -43.35
CA LEU A 4 25.69 -37.76 -42.67
C LEU A 4 24.63 -37.79 -41.55
N LEU A 5 24.91 -37.21 -40.37
CA LEU A 5 23.91 -36.53 -39.53
C LEU A 5 24.61 -35.64 -38.49
N ILE A 6 24.90 -34.42 -38.92
CA ILE A 6 25.09 -33.25 -38.05
C ILE A 6 23.76 -33.04 -37.34
N ARG A 7 23.73 -33.13 -36.00
CA ARG A 7 22.60 -32.63 -35.20
C ARG A 7 22.94 -31.28 -34.58
N ILE A 8 22.10 -30.35 -35.01
CA ILE A 8 21.99 -28.94 -34.69
C ILE A 8 21.62 -28.73 -33.20
N LEU A 9 22.26 -27.71 -32.63
CA LEU A 9 21.91 -26.85 -31.48
C LEU A 9 20.97 -27.38 -30.38
N CYS A 10 21.47 -27.33 -29.15
CA CYS A 10 20.72 -26.78 -28.03
C CYS A 10 21.65 -25.82 -27.26
N ALA A 11 21.72 -24.56 -27.71
CA ALA A 11 22.21 -23.49 -26.85
C ALA A 11 21.15 -23.28 -25.77
N ALA A 12 21.38 -23.84 -24.59
CA ALA A 12 20.63 -23.49 -23.39
C ALA A 12 20.98 -22.03 -23.06
N GLY A 13 20.26 -21.10 -23.67
CA GLY A 13 20.23 -19.71 -23.24
C GLY A 13 19.66 -19.69 -21.82
N LEU A 14 20.54 -19.64 -20.84
CA LEU A 14 20.19 -19.37 -19.46
C LEU A 14 19.70 -17.92 -19.41
N ALA A 15 18.43 -17.70 -19.73
CA ALA A 15 17.76 -16.48 -19.32
C ALA A 15 17.69 -16.54 -17.80
N LEU A 16 18.69 -15.94 -17.14
CA LEU A 16 18.52 -15.38 -15.82
C LEU A 16 17.44 -14.30 -15.97
N ALA A 17 16.18 -14.73 -16.00
CA ALA A 17 15.09 -13.91 -15.53
C ALA A 17 15.43 -13.67 -14.07
N GLY A 18 16.18 -12.60 -13.82
CA GLY A 18 16.22 -11.98 -12.51
C GLY A 18 14.75 -11.81 -12.15
N ALA A 19 14.29 -12.61 -11.19
CA ALA A 19 13.02 -12.36 -10.56
C ALA A 19 13.18 -10.97 -9.96
N ALA A 20 12.80 -9.94 -10.72
CA ALA A 20 12.48 -8.65 -10.15
C ALA A 20 11.46 -9.01 -9.08
N ALA A 21 11.86 -8.89 -7.82
CA ALA A 21 10.97 -9.07 -6.70
C ALA A 21 9.75 -8.24 -7.06
N SER A 22 8.63 -8.90 -7.33
CA SER A 22 7.37 -8.22 -7.63
C SER A 22 7.12 -7.34 -6.42
N ALA A 23 7.42 -6.04 -6.54
CA ALA A 23 7.19 -5.10 -5.46
C ALA A 23 5.71 -5.26 -5.12
N ALA A 24 5.44 -5.73 -3.90
CA ALA A 24 4.07 -5.99 -3.48
C ALA A 24 3.27 -4.71 -3.69
N ASN A 25 2.14 -4.82 -4.37
CA ASN A 25 1.29 -3.66 -4.63
C ASN A 25 0.90 -3.04 -3.28
N VAL A 26 1.21 -1.75 -3.14
CA VAL A 26 0.81 -0.98 -1.98
C VAL A 26 -0.69 -0.82 -2.09
N ALA A 27 -1.40 -1.25 -1.06
CA ALA A 27 -2.86 -1.19 -0.99
C ALA A 27 -3.35 0.09 -0.31
N TYR A 28 -2.61 0.59 0.67
CA TYR A 28 -2.96 1.82 1.37
C TYR A 28 -1.73 2.67 1.69
N LEU A 29 -1.95 3.98 1.74
CA LEU A 29 -0.98 4.95 2.22
C LEU A 29 -1.57 5.64 3.45
N SER A 30 -0.77 5.81 4.49
CA SER A 30 -1.20 6.48 5.72
C SER A 30 -0.30 7.66 6.05
N SER A 31 -0.86 8.75 6.57
CA SER A 31 -0.08 9.82 7.18
C SER A 31 0.72 9.31 8.37
N SER A 32 1.70 10.09 8.81
CA SER A 32 2.44 9.87 10.07
C SER A 32 1.54 9.84 11.30
N SER A 33 0.38 10.49 11.24
CA SER A 33 -0.66 10.51 12.28
C SER A 33 -1.67 9.38 12.18
N GLY A 34 -1.51 8.43 11.24
CA GLY A 34 -2.30 7.20 11.16
C GLY A 34 -3.59 7.28 10.35
N TYR A 35 -3.82 8.35 9.59
CA TYR A 35 -4.99 8.49 8.72
C TYR A 35 -4.66 8.09 7.29
N LEU A 36 -5.61 7.46 6.59
CA LEU A 36 -5.43 7.01 5.21
C LEU A 36 -5.47 8.18 4.22
N LEU A 37 -4.69 8.09 3.15
CA LEU A 37 -4.93 8.88 1.94
C LEU A 37 -6.24 8.42 1.29
N HIS A 38 -7.16 9.35 1.08
CA HIS A 38 -8.49 9.03 0.55
C HIS A 38 -8.99 10.10 -0.44
N ALA A 39 -9.95 9.70 -1.28
CA ALA A 39 -10.69 10.59 -2.16
C ALA A 39 -11.95 11.10 -1.48
N SER A 40 -12.10 12.42 -1.39
CA SER A 40 -13.34 13.06 -0.98
C SER A 40 -13.78 14.03 -2.07
N GLY A 41 -14.79 13.64 -2.84
CA GLY A 41 -15.07 14.29 -4.13
C GLY A 41 -13.83 14.23 -5.04
N GLY A 42 -13.41 15.38 -5.58
CA GLY A 42 -12.25 15.48 -6.46
C GLY A 42 -10.91 15.73 -5.77
N ILE A 43 -10.85 15.79 -4.42
CA ILE A 43 -9.63 16.16 -3.68
C ILE A 43 -9.12 15.01 -2.81
N ALA A 44 -7.81 15.01 -2.55
CA ALA A 44 -7.19 14.10 -1.61
C ALA A 44 -7.28 14.64 -0.17
N VAL A 45 -7.70 13.77 0.73
CA VAL A 45 -7.83 14.06 2.16
C VAL A 45 -7.26 12.92 2.99
N THR A 46 -7.02 13.16 4.27
CA THR A 46 -6.86 12.13 5.29
C THR A 46 -8.22 11.52 5.64
N ALA A 47 -8.29 10.23 5.98
CA ALA A 47 -9.53 9.58 6.40
C ALA A 47 -9.30 8.49 7.46
N ASN A 48 -10.30 8.26 8.30
CA ASN A 48 -10.37 7.05 9.11
C ASN A 48 -10.59 5.83 8.20
N TRP A 49 -10.14 4.65 8.64
CA TRP A 49 -10.54 3.42 7.98
C TRP A 49 -12.05 3.20 8.13
N ALA A 50 -12.72 3.03 7.00
CA ALA A 50 -14.15 2.80 6.89
C ALA A 50 -14.49 1.78 5.78
N GLY A 51 -13.53 0.91 5.42
CA GLY A 51 -13.70 -0.07 4.35
C GLY A 51 -13.37 0.49 2.96
N GLN A 52 -12.50 1.49 2.86
CA GLN A 52 -12.06 2.03 1.57
C GLN A 52 -11.44 0.92 0.70
N ALA A 53 -11.72 0.97 -0.60
CA ALA A 53 -11.05 0.08 -1.55
C ALA A 53 -9.53 0.35 -1.58
N PRO A 54 -8.71 -0.68 -1.81
CA PRO A 54 -7.27 -0.50 -1.95
C PRO A 54 -6.92 0.33 -3.19
N ILE A 55 -5.84 1.10 -3.07
CA ILE A 55 -5.25 1.80 -4.20
C ILE A 55 -4.71 0.79 -5.23
N GLN A 56 -4.63 1.20 -6.48
CA GLN A 56 -4.15 0.40 -7.59
C GLN A 56 -2.99 1.09 -8.30
N GLY A 57 -2.24 0.35 -9.11
CA GLY A 57 -1.18 0.89 -9.97
C GLY A 57 0.10 1.32 -9.26
N PHE A 58 0.19 1.14 -7.94
CA PHE A 58 1.30 1.63 -7.12
C PHE A 58 1.98 0.51 -6.34
N SER A 59 3.27 0.32 -6.57
CA SER A 59 4.12 -0.64 -5.85
C SER A 59 5.32 0.05 -5.18
N GLY A 60 5.16 1.33 -4.82
CA GLY A 60 6.23 2.23 -4.37
C GLY A 60 6.71 3.21 -5.43
N TYR A 61 6.37 2.96 -6.70
CA TYR A 61 6.54 3.90 -7.81
C TYR A 61 5.42 3.70 -8.83
N GLY A 62 4.96 4.77 -9.47
CA GLY A 62 3.93 4.73 -10.50
C GLY A 62 2.72 5.62 -10.18
N GLN A 63 1.60 5.33 -10.83
CA GLN A 63 0.35 6.04 -10.57
C GLN A 63 -0.34 5.47 -9.34
N ILE A 64 -0.83 6.35 -8.45
CA ILE A 64 -1.71 5.95 -7.35
C ILE A 64 -3.14 6.10 -7.82
N GLN A 65 -3.87 4.99 -7.92
CA GLN A 65 -5.20 4.97 -8.51
C GLN A 65 -6.28 4.60 -7.49
N VAL A 66 -7.40 5.33 -7.52
CA VAL A 66 -8.64 5.00 -6.79
C VAL A 66 -9.81 5.22 -7.74
N ASN A 67 -10.69 4.24 -7.90
CA ASN A 67 -11.86 4.30 -8.79
C ASN A 67 -11.53 4.75 -10.23
N GLY A 68 -10.37 4.30 -10.76
CA GLY A 68 -9.91 4.67 -12.11
C GLY A 68 -9.38 6.12 -12.24
N GLN A 69 -9.30 6.87 -11.14
CA GLN A 69 -8.70 8.20 -11.08
C GLN A 69 -7.31 8.14 -10.47
N CYS A 70 -6.42 9.00 -10.93
CA CYS A 70 -5.04 9.11 -10.51
C CYS A 70 -4.84 10.29 -9.55
N LEU A 71 -4.12 10.05 -8.46
CA LEU A 71 -3.65 11.09 -7.55
C LEU A 71 -2.76 12.07 -8.32
N THR A 72 -3.11 13.35 -8.28
CA THR A 72 -2.53 14.38 -9.12
C THR A 72 -2.06 15.56 -8.28
N GLY A 73 -0.80 15.97 -8.44
CA GLY A 73 -0.22 17.14 -7.79
C GLY A 73 0.46 18.05 -8.80
N LYS A 74 -0.29 18.99 -9.39
CA LYS A 74 0.22 19.84 -10.49
C LYS A 74 0.98 21.07 -9.99
N THR A 75 0.42 21.76 -9.02
CA THR A 75 0.83 23.11 -8.62
C THR A 75 1.07 23.14 -7.12
N GLY A 76 2.19 23.74 -6.71
CA GLY A 76 2.52 23.90 -5.30
C GLY A 76 1.49 24.73 -4.54
N ASN A 77 1.33 24.43 -3.26
CA ASN A 77 0.33 25.05 -2.38
C ASN A 77 -1.12 24.88 -2.86
N GLN A 78 -1.40 23.82 -3.60
CA GLN A 78 -2.76 23.43 -3.98
C GLN A 78 -3.06 22.01 -3.47
N PRO A 79 -4.34 21.69 -3.21
CA PRO A 79 -4.73 20.32 -2.90
C PRO A 79 -4.30 19.36 -4.00
N LEU A 80 -3.86 18.17 -3.61
CA LEU A 80 -3.83 17.04 -4.53
C LEU A 80 -5.26 16.69 -4.94
N THR A 81 -5.42 16.29 -6.18
CA THR A 81 -6.71 15.97 -6.79
C THR A 81 -6.74 14.54 -7.30
N TRP A 82 -7.95 14.00 -7.46
CA TRP A 82 -8.19 12.74 -8.15
C TRP A 82 -8.73 13.06 -9.54
N GLU A 83 -7.92 12.80 -10.56
CA GLU A 83 -8.24 13.15 -11.95
C GLU A 83 -8.19 11.93 -12.86
N GLY A 84 -8.71 12.06 -14.08
CA GLY A 84 -8.50 11.04 -15.10
C GLY A 84 -7.01 10.73 -15.28
N CYS A 85 -6.68 9.43 -15.32
CA CYS A 85 -5.30 8.97 -15.48
C CYS A 85 -4.75 9.30 -16.87
N ARG A 86 -3.56 9.90 -16.91
CA ARG A 86 -2.86 10.31 -18.13
C ARG A 86 -1.47 9.68 -18.16
N GLY A 87 -1.21 8.89 -19.21
CA GLY A 87 0.10 8.26 -19.41
C GLY A 87 1.21 9.30 -19.54
N GLY A 88 2.29 9.13 -18.76
CA GLY A 88 3.46 10.03 -18.79
C GLY A 88 3.29 11.39 -18.10
N ASP A 89 2.11 11.68 -17.51
CA ASP A 89 1.92 12.92 -16.75
C ASP A 89 2.71 12.86 -15.44
N LYS A 90 3.81 13.61 -15.37
CA LYS A 90 4.71 13.69 -14.21
C LYS A 90 4.01 14.12 -12.92
N SER A 91 2.90 14.85 -13.01
CA SER A 91 2.11 15.24 -11.83
C SER A 91 1.31 14.07 -11.22
N GLN A 92 1.18 12.96 -11.96
CA GLN A 92 0.48 11.74 -11.58
C GLN A 92 1.39 10.54 -11.32
N ILE A 93 2.70 10.67 -11.58
CA ILE A 93 3.69 9.62 -11.29
C ILE A 93 4.32 9.92 -9.94
N TRP A 94 4.10 9.03 -8.97
CA TRP A 94 4.55 9.14 -7.60
C TRP A 94 5.66 8.14 -7.28
N ALA A 95 6.48 8.47 -6.30
CA ALA A 95 7.47 7.60 -5.70
C ALA A 95 7.34 7.68 -4.18
N LEU A 96 7.40 6.54 -3.49
CA LEU A 96 7.51 6.46 -2.05
C LEU A 96 8.92 5.96 -1.69
N SER A 97 9.69 6.81 -1.03
CA SER A 97 11.05 6.49 -0.57
C SER A 97 11.34 7.20 0.74
N ASN A 98 11.93 6.51 1.72
CA ASN A 98 12.25 7.09 3.03
C ASN A 98 11.05 7.84 3.66
N ARG A 99 9.87 7.20 3.63
CA ARG A 99 8.57 7.77 4.06
C ARG A 99 8.10 9.01 3.28
N ARG A 100 8.84 9.48 2.28
CA ARG A 100 8.46 10.63 1.46
C ARG A 100 7.69 10.17 0.23
N LEU A 101 6.46 10.65 0.08
CA LEU A 101 5.63 10.45 -1.11
C LEU A 101 5.74 11.69 -2.00
N ASN A 102 6.49 11.61 -3.09
CA ASN A 102 6.69 12.74 -4.00
C ASN A 102 6.45 12.35 -5.46
N ASN A 103 5.92 13.29 -6.24
CA ASN A 103 5.70 13.07 -7.67
C ASN A 103 6.88 13.54 -8.52
N GLN A 104 6.84 13.20 -9.81
CA GLN A 104 7.85 13.61 -10.79
C GLN A 104 7.73 15.08 -11.22
N ALA A 105 6.69 15.79 -10.79
CA ALA A 105 6.59 17.24 -10.90
C ALA A 105 7.33 17.98 -9.77
N GLY A 106 7.88 17.25 -8.79
CA GLY A 106 8.72 17.79 -7.71
C GLY A 106 7.96 18.11 -6.42
N TRP A 107 6.70 17.70 -6.30
CA TRP A 107 5.86 17.97 -5.13
C TRP A 107 5.76 16.77 -4.20
N CYS A 108 5.79 17.04 -2.89
CA CYS A 108 5.49 16.08 -1.84
C CYS A 108 4.01 16.15 -1.45
N ALA A 109 3.43 15.00 -1.13
CA ALA A 109 2.11 14.93 -0.49
C ALA A 109 2.24 15.39 0.97
N ASP A 110 1.56 16.48 1.32
CA ASP A 110 1.68 17.18 2.60
C ASP A 110 0.33 17.29 3.30
N VAL A 111 0.19 16.76 4.51
CA VAL A 111 -1.01 16.94 5.32
C VAL A 111 -1.08 18.38 5.80
N GLU A 112 -2.12 19.10 5.36
CA GLU A 112 -2.22 20.54 5.50
C GLU A 112 -2.09 21.02 6.95
N GLY A 113 -1.09 21.87 7.18
CA GLY A 113 -0.86 22.52 8.46
C GLY A 113 -0.45 21.56 9.58
N ASN A 114 0.07 20.38 9.23
CA ASN A 114 0.39 19.32 10.18
C ASN A 114 -0.80 18.96 11.10
N ARG A 115 -2.02 19.10 10.59
CA ARG A 115 -3.24 18.82 11.35
C ARG A 115 -3.46 17.31 11.45
N ASN A 116 -3.96 16.90 12.61
CA ASN A 116 -4.39 15.53 12.88
C ASN A 116 -5.91 15.44 12.73
N GLY A 117 -6.39 14.38 12.11
CA GLY A 117 -7.83 14.17 11.91
C GLY A 117 -8.15 13.66 10.50
N ALA A 118 -9.34 13.10 10.35
CA ALA A 118 -9.94 12.83 9.05
C ALA A 118 -10.46 14.13 8.40
N GLY A 119 -10.52 14.17 7.08
CA GLY A 119 -10.98 15.31 6.30
C GLY A 119 -9.94 16.43 6.12
N VAL A 120 -8.71 16.25 6.60
CA VAL A 120 -7.63 17.22 6.37
C VAL A 120 -7.15 17.09 4.93
N ARG A 121 -7.03 18.21 4.21
CA ARG A 121 -6.54 18.20 2.83
C ARG A 121 -5.09 17.73 2.76
N VAL A 122 -4.75 17.06 1.68
CA VAL A 122 -3.37 16.76 1.31
C VAL A 122 -2.96 17.70 0.18
N LEU A 123 -1.87 18.44 0.35
CA LEU A 123 -1.38 19.44 -0.58
C LEU A 123 -0.22 18.88 -1.41
N ALA A 124 -0.04 19.43 -2.61
CA ALA A 124 1.25 19.45 -3.29
C ALA A 124 2.12 20.52 -2.62
N TRP A 125 3.16 20.10 -1.89
CA TRP A 125 4.04 21.02 -1.17
C TRP A 125 5.52 20.77 -1.47
N GLN A 126 6.34 21.79 -1.24
CA GLN A 126 7.78 21.65 -1.36
C GLN A 126 8.29 20.58 -0.38
N CYS A 127 9.08 19.65 -0.89
CA CYS A 127 9.61 18.57 -0.07
C CYS A 127 10.61 19.09 0.99
N SER A 128 10.30 18.87 2.26
CA SER A 128 11.12 19.28 3.41
C SER A 128 11.47 18.10 4.34
N GLY A 129 10.76 16.97 4.24
CA GLY A 129 10.91 15.85 5.17
C GLY A 129 10.18 16.03 6.50
N ALA A 130 9.41 17.11 6.65
CA ALA A 130 8.56 17.37 7.80
C ALA A 130 7.61 16.20 8.08
N ILE A 131 7.20 16.05 9.34
CA ILE A 131 6.40 14.90 9.79
C ILE A 131 5.06 14.76 9.04
N ASN A 132 4.46 15.87 8.62
CA ASN A 132 3.23 15.90 7.82
C ASN A 132 3.45 15.54 6.33
N GLN A 133 4.69 15.32 5.90
CA GLN A 133 5.05 14.80 4.57
C GLN A 133 5.50 13.33 4.63
N GLN A 134 5.40 12.70 5.79
CA GLN A 134 5.78 11.32 6.00
C GLN A 134 4.56 10.40 5.87
N TRP A 135 4.72 9.38 5.03
CA TRP A 135 3.70 8.41 4.68
C TRP A 135 4.19 6.98 4.96
N GLY A 136 3.30 6.15 5.50
CA GLY A 136 3.46 4.70 5.57
C GLY A 136 2.81 4.04 4.35
N SER A 137 3.37 2.91 3.90
CA SER A 137 2.73 2.03 2.93
C SER A 137 2.27 0.76 3.60
N HIS A 138 1.13 0.25 3.16
CA HIS A 138 0.52 -0.97 3.67
C HIS A 138 0.18 -1.86 2.49
N VAL A 139 0.62 -3.11 2.56
CA VAL A 139 0.34 -4.13 1.54
C VAL A 139 -0.79 -5.05 2.00
N ILE A 140 -1.32 -5.78 1.05
CA ILE A 140 -2.33 -6.81 1.27
C ILE A 140 -1.65 -8.18 1.12
N GLU A 141 -1.66 -8.97 2.20
CA GLU A 141 -1.22 -10.37 2.27
C GLU A 141 -2.38 -11.28 2.68
N SER A 142 -2.58 -12.42 2.01
CA SER A 142 -3.65 -13.35 2.39
C SER A 142 -3.52 -13.85 3.84
N ALA A 143 -4.66 -14.18 4.48
CA ALA A 143 -4.63 -14.81 5.81
C ALA A 143 -3.78 -16.07 5.80
N GLN A 144 -3.82 -16.85 4.72
CA GLN A 144 -2.99 -18.05 4.62
C GLN A 144 -1.50 -17.73 4.62
N ALA A 145 -1.05 -16.73 3.86
CA ALA A 145 0.34 -16.28 3.86
C ALA A 145 0.78 -15.82 5.26
N THR A 146 -0.10 -15.11 5.97
CA THR A 146 0.16 -14.69 7.35
C THR A 146 0.20 -15.86 8.32
N ALA A 147 -0.73 -16.80 8.21
CA ALA A 147 -0.84 -17.98 9.06
C ALA A 147 0.41 -18.87 8.98
N ASN A 148 1.06 -18.92 7.82
CA ASN A 148 2.32 -19.66 7.64
C ASN A 148 3.44 -19.15 8.56
N ARG A 149 3.39 -17.89 9.02
CA ARG A 149 4.35 -17.30 9.97
C ARG A 149 4.05 -17.64 11.44
N ILE A 150 2.86 -18.16 11.75
CA ILE A 150 2.47 -18.52 13.11
C ILE A 150 2.98 -19.93 13.40
N GLY A 151 4.02 -20.04 14.23
CA GLY A 151 4.64 -21.34 14.57
C GLY A 151 3.73 -22.27 15.39
N ASN A 152 2.91 -21.71 16.28
CA ASN A 152 1.97 -22.49 17.07
C ASN A 152 0.75 -22.90 16.23
N THR A 153 0.54 -24.20 16.06
CA THR A 153 -0.52 -24.77 15.20
C THR A 153 -1.93 -24.46 15.70
N ALA A 154 -2.16 -24.41 17.01
CA ALA A 154 -3.46 -24.07 17.60
C ALA A 154 -3.79 -22.57 17.42
N VAL A 155 -2.78 -21.71 17.58
CA VAL A 155 -2.93 -20.28 17.28
C VAL A 155 -3.16 -20.06 15.79
N ARG A 156 -2.47 -20.81 14.93
CA ARG A 156 -2.64 -20.75 13.47
C ARG A 156 -4.05 -21.13 13.02
N SER A 157 -4.62 -22.22 13.56
CA SER A 157 -6.00 -22.61 13.23
C SER A 157 -7.02 -21.59 13.73
N THR A 158 -6.80 -21.06 14.95
CA THR A 158 -7.62 -19.98 15.52
C THR A 158 -7.56 -18.73 14.65
N PHE A 159 -6.35 -18.33 14.21
CA PHE A 159 -6.15 -17.20 13.32
C PHE A 159 -6.92 -17.36 12.00
N LEU A 160 -6.79 -18.52 11.34
CA LEU A 160 -7.46 -18.78 10.06
C LEU A 160 -8.99 -18.75 10.21
N SER A 161 -9.53 -19.35 11.27
CA SER A 161 -10.96 -19.32 11.55
C SER A 161 -11.44 -17.89 11.84
N THR A 162 -10.70 -17.14 12.66
CA THR A 162 -11.04 -15.75 12.97
C THR A 162 -11.02 -14.89 11.71
N ALA A 163 -10.00 -15.04 10.87
CA ALA A 163 -9.82 -14.27 9.65
C ALA A 163 -10.94 -14.50 8.61
N GLN A 164 -11.60 -15.65 8.62
CA GLN A 164 -12.77 -15.91 7.75
C GLN A 164 -14.00 -15.09 8.16
N SER A 165 -14.13 -14.78 9.46
CA SER A 165 -15.24 -14.02 10.03
C SER A 165 -14.91 -12.54 10.28
N ALA A 166 -13.64 -12.15 10.13
CA ALA A 166 -13.15 -10.82 10.40
C ALA A 166 -13.66 -9.81 9.36
N ARG A 167 -14.05 -8.64 9.84
CA ARG A 167 -14.50 -7.52 9.01
C ARG A 167 -13.31 -6.65 8.61
N PRO A 168 -13.40 -5.90 7.50
CA PRO A 168 -12.40 -4.91 7.15
C PRO A 168 -12.17 -3.90 8.29
N GLY A 169 -10.94 -3.85 8.80
CA GLY A 169 -10.58 -3.02 9.95
C GLY A 169 -10.53 -3.77 11.27
N ASP A 170 -10.76 -5.07 11.31
CA ASP A 170 -10.47 -5.87 12.50
C ASP A 170 -8.96 -6.12 12.62
N VAL A 171 -8.44 -6.12 13.84
CA VAL A 171 -7.05 -6.51 14.14
C VAL A 171 -7.03 -7.89 14.75
N ILE A 172 -6.30 -8.81 14.13
CA ILE A 172 -6.11 -10.17 14.66
C ILE A 172 -4.72 -10.30 15.24
N SER A 173 -4.63 -10.70 16.50
CA SER A 173 -3.36 -10.98 17.16
C SER A 173 -2.72 -12.25 16.57
N LEU A 174 -1.44 -12.18 16.22
CA LEU A 174 -0.67 -13.35 15.78
C LEU A 174 -0.25 -14.26 16.93
N SER A 175 -0.32 -13.79 18.18
CA SER A 175 0.02 -14.59 19.36
C SER A 175 -1.17 -15.40 19.88
N THR A 176 -2.40 -14.90 19.71
CA THR A 176 -3.62 -15.57 20.17
C THR A 176 -4.53 -16.05 19.04
N GLY A 177 -4.35 -15.53 17.83
CA GLY A 177 -5.20 -15.83 16.67
C GLY A 177 -6.59 -15.18 16.75
N ARG A 178 -6.84 -14.31 17.74
CA ARG A 178 -8.15 -13.70 18.02
C ARG A 178 -8.18 -12.22 17.66
N ILE A 179 -9.38 -11.69 17.45
CA ILE A 179 -9.59 -10.25 17.28
C ILE A 179 -9.25 -9.54 18.59
N VAL A 180 -8.39 -8.52 18.51
CA VAL A 180 -7.98 -7.68 19.64
C VAL A 180 -8.41 -6.22 19.49
N ALA A 181 -8.85 -5.82 18.29
CA ALA A 181 -9.53 -4.55 18.06
C ALA A 181 -10.58 -4.72 16.95
N GLN A 182 -11.76 -4.13 17.17
CA GLN A 182 -12.87 -4.13 16.21
C GLN A 182 -13.17 -2.70 15.79
N GLY A 183 -13.27 -2.48 14.47
CA GLY A 183 -13.51 -1.16 13.90
C GLY A 183 -12.23 -0.35 13.67
N GLY A 184 -12.23 0.40 12.56
CA GLY A 184 -11.08 1.14 12.00
C GLY A 184 -10.55 2.31 12.81
N GLY A 185 -10.90 2.40 14.10
CA GLY A 185 -10.43 3.43 15.01
C GLY A 185 -8.94 3.25 15.29
N ASN A 186 -8.12 3.99 14.54
CA ASN A 186 -6.72 4.27 14.85
C ASN A 186 -5.72 3.10 14.74
N ILE A 187 -5.96 2.13 13.86
CA ILE A 187 -5.11 0.93 13.75
C ILE A 187 -3.74 1.20 13.11
N VAL A 188 -3.56 2.34 12.44
CA VAL A 188 -2.26 2.68 11.82
C VAL A 188 -1.29 3.33 12.81
N ALA A 189 -1.71 3.55 14.07
CA ALA A 189 -0.87 4.12 15.10
C ALA A 189 -0.43 3.04 16.11
N GLN A 190 0.89 2.80 16.14
CA GLN A 190 1.66 2.06 17.15
C GLN A 190 1.68 0.52 17.04
N GLY A 191 2.73 0.03 16.37
CA GLY A 191 3.44 -1.19 16.77
C GLY A 191 2.69 -2.51 16.69
N GLY A 192 2.81 -3.20 15.56
CA GLY A 192 2.67 -4.66 15.50
C GLY A 192 1.26 -5.24 15.35
N GLY A 193 0.22 -4.43 15.16
CA GLY A 193 -1.15 -4.89 14.89
C GLY A 193 -1.47 -4.98 13.40
N ASN A 194 -1.84 -6.17 12.90
CA ASN A 194 -2.17 -6.42 11.50
C ASN A 194 -3.69 -6.36 11.26
N VAL A 195 -4.14 -5.42 10.42
CA VAL A 195 -5.56 -5.26 9.96
C VAL A 195 -5.93 -6.40 9.02
N VAL A 196 -7.12 -6.98 9.09
CA VAL A 196 -7.67 -7.87 8.05
C VAL A 196 -8.75 -7.14 7.23
N ALA A 197 -8.83 -7.42 5.92
CA ALA A 197 -10.01 -7.12 5.09
C ALA A 197 -10.49 -8.39 4.38
N GLN A 198 -11.81 -8.53 4.25
CA GLN A 198 -12.45 -9.67 3.60
C GLN A 198 -12.45 -9.49 2.07
N GLY A 199 -12.01 -10.53 1.36
CA GLY A 199 -12.17 -10.68 -0.09
C GLY A 199 -10.83 -10.62 -0.84
N GLY A 200 -10.39 -11.77 -1.40
CA GLY A 200 -9.30 -11.87 -2.39
C GLY A 200 -7.89 -11.47 -1.97
N GLY A 201 -7.73 -10.67 -0.92
CA GLY A 201 -6.48 -10.24 -0.36
C GLY A 201 -6.73 -9.67 1.03
N ASN A 202 -6.08 -10.26 2.04
CA ASN A 202 -6.23 -9.78 3.42
C ASN A 202 -5.18 -8.69 3.68
N ILE A 203 -5.47 -7.72 4.53
CA ILE A 203 -4.49 -6.68 4.86
C ILE A 203 -3.47 -7.29 5.83
N VAL A 204 -2.21 -6.84 5.76
CA VAL A 204 -1.27 -6.89 6.89
C VAL A 204 -0.46 -5.60 6.80
N ALA A 205 -0.72 -4.69 7.75
CA ALA A 205 0.04 -3.46 7.89
C ALA A 205 1.38 -3.75 8.57
N GLN A 206 2.40 -4.15 7.80
CA GLN A 206 3.77 -4.12 8.31
C GLN A 206 4.26 -2.67 8.28
N GLY A 207 4.21 -2.00 9.43
CA GLY A 207 4.95 -0.76 9.63
C GLY A 207 6.44 -1.05 9.44
N GLY A 208 7.02 -0.55 8.35
CA GLY A 208 8.46 -0.55 8.13
C GLY A 208 9.13 0.34 9.16
N GLY A 209 9.52 -0.24 10.29
CA GLY A 209 10.47 0.32 11.21
C GLY A 209 11.87 -0.15 10.83
N ASN A 210 12.65 0.76 10.25
CA ASN A 210 14.07 1.00 10.52
C ASN A 210 14.48 2.29 9.77
#